data_AF-A0A9Q3QBS3-F1
#
_entry.id   AF-A0A9Q3QBS3-F1
#
_cell.length_a   1.000
_cell.length_b   1.000
_cell.length_c   1.000
_cell.angle_alpha   90.00
_cell.angle_beta   90.00
_cell.angle_gamma   90.00
#
_symmetry.space_group_name_H-M   'P 1'
#
loop_
_entity.id
_entity.type
_entity.pdbx_description
1 polymer ?
#
loop_
_entity_poly.entity_id
_entity_poly.type
_entity_poly.pdbx_seq_one_letter_code
_entity_poly.pdbx_strand_id
1 'polypeptide(L)'
;MLQSIARPVTDAKKANKSTGKRLGNMIKIQQPSRPWEIVHMDWVTGLPPGGDRSYNACLIIVDRFSKTPIFLPCHKDDTAMDMALLI
;
A
#
# COMPACT_ATOMS: atom_id res chain seq x y z
N MET A 1 -2.38 59.73 31.20
CA MET A 1 -1.95 60.31 29.91
C MET A 1 -1.27 59.20 29.11
N LEU A 2 -1.96 58.68 28.09
CA LEU A 2 -1.46 57.96 26.89
C LEU A 2 -0.49 56.76 27.10
N GLN A 3 -0.97 55.50 27.00
CA GLN A 3 -1.18 54.66 25.79
C GLN A 3 0.03 53.73 25.45
N SER A 4 -0.18 52.40 25.54
CA SER A 4 -0.15 51.45 24.39
C SER A 4 1.27 50.85 24.17
N ILE A 5 1.57 49.57 23.96
CA ILE A 5 0.93 48.44 23.26
C ILE A 5 1.52 47.13 23.84
N ALA A 6 0.73 46.27 24.49
CA ALA A 6 1.03 44.84 24.57
C ALA A 6 -0.05 44.12 23.77
N ARG A 7 0.22 43.85 22.50
CA ARG A 7 -0.67 43.03 21.66
C ARG A 7 -0.53 41.58 22.14
N PRO A 8 -1.65 40.87 22.43
CA PRO A 8 -1.58 39.43 22.61
C PRO A 8 -1.02 38.84 21.32
N VAL A 9 0.06 38.06 21.44
CA VAL A 9 0.53 37.21 20.35
C VAL A 9 -0.62 36.26 20.06
N THR A 10 -1.31 36.60 18.98
CA THR A 10 -2.46 35.91 18.44
C THR A 10 -2.17 34.43 18.33
N ASP A 11 -3.16 33.65 18.77
CA ASP A 11 -3.31 32.22 18.55
C ASP A 11 -2.54 31.75 17.33
N ALA A 12 -1.56 30.86 17.56
CA ALA A 12 -1.00 30.06 16.48
C ALA A 12 -2.18 29.37 15.81
N LYS A 13 -2.62 29.90 14.66
CA LYS A 13 -3.54 29.21 13.77
C LYS A 13 -2.81 27.94 13.36
N LYS A 14 -3.07 26.85 14.10
CA LYS A 14 -2.82 25.49 13.64
C LYS A 14 -3.44 25.46 12.26
N ALA A 15 -2.59 25.47 11.23
CA ALA A 15 -3.02 25.34 9.87
C ALA A 15 -3.60 23.93 9.76
N ASN A 16 -4.85 23.76 10.16
CA ASN A 16 -5.71 22.76 9.59
C ASN A 16 -5.77 23.14 8.12
N LYS A 17 -4.86 22.56 7.33
CA LYS A 17 -5.17 22.24 5.95
C LYS A 17 -6.35 21.28 6.06
N SER A 18 -7.56 21.82 6.18
CA SER A 18 -8.73 21.15 5.65
C SER A 18 -8.41 20.99 4.18
N THR A 19 -7.86 19.82 3.85
CA THR A 19 -7.64 19.47 2.47
C THR A 19 -9.04 19.19 1.93
N GLY A 20 -9.76 20.27 1.60
CA GLY A 20 -11.06 20.23 0.93
C GLY A 20 -10.96 19.72 -0.50
N LYS A 21 -9.87 19.01 -0.83
CA LYS A 21 -9.79 18.20 -2.03
C LYS A 21 -10.75 17.05 -1.78
N ARG A 22 -11.82 16.99 -2.56
CA ARG A 22 -12.72 15.82 -2.60
C ARG A 22 -11.83 14.58 -2.61
N LEU A 23 -12.00 13.71 -1.61
CA LEU A 23 -11.37 12.39 -1.63
C LEU A 23 -11.81 11.77 -2.97
N GLY A 24 -10.84 11.41 -3.82
CA GLY A 24 -11.13 10.92 -5.16
C GLY A 24 -12.16 9.79 -5.12
N ASN A 25 -12.99 9.66 -6.16
CA ASN A 25 -14.02 8.63 -6.20
C ASN A 25 -13.38 7.24 -6.04
N MET A 26 -13.77 6.52 -4.99
CA MET A 26 -13.37 5.13 -4.82
C MET A 26 -14.12 4.28 -5.86
N ILE A 27 -13.39 3.75 -6.83
CA ILE A 27 -13.98 2.86 -7.84
C ILE A 27 -14.17 1.49 -7.21
N LYS A 28 -15.40 0.98 -7.21
CA LYS A 28 -15.69 -0.38 -6.77
C LYS A 28 -15.28 -1.35 -7.87
N ILE A 29 -14.36 -2.26 -7.55
CA ILE A 29 -14.00 -3.38 -8.43
C ILE A 29 -15.18 -4.34 -8.46
N GLN A 30 -15.53 -4.86 -9.65
CA GLN A 30 -16.60 -5.85 -9.80
C GLN A 30 -16.29 -7.12 -8.99
N GLN A 31 -17.34 -7.76 -8.48
CA GLN A 31 -17.19 -9.02 -7.75
C GLN A 31 -17.01 -10.17 -8.75
N PRO A 32 -16.01 -11.03 -8.58
CA PRO A 32 -15.83 -12.18 -9.47
C PRO A 32 -16.99 -13.16 -9.32
N SER A 33 -17.35 -13.80 -10.43
CA SER A 33 -18.39 -14.82 -10.55
C SER A 33 -17.86 -16.24 -10.38
N ARG A 34 -16.57 -16.45 -10.68
CA ARG A 34 -15.88 -17.74 -10.58
C ARG A 34 -14.48 -17.60 -9.95
N PRO A 35 -13.91 -18.69 -9.40
CA PRO A 35 -12.52 -18.70 -8.95
C PRO A 35 -11.55 -18.25 -10.06
N TRP A 36 -10.50 -17.53 -9.67
CA TRP A 36 -9.41 -17.08 -10.55
C TRP A 36 -9.79 -16.07 -11.65
N GLU A 37 -11.00 -15.53 -11.63
CA GLU A 37 -11.44 -14.51 -12.60
C GLU A 37 -10.80 -13.14 -12.33
N ILE A 38 -10.64 -12.79 -11.05
CA ILE A 38 -10.00 -11.56 -10.61
C ILE A 38 -9.00 -11.91 -9.51
N VAL A 39 -7.73 -11.57 -9.76
CA VAL A 39 -6.62 -11.88 -8.87
C VAL A 39 -5.93 -10.56 -8.47
N HIS A 40 -5.59 -10.42 -7.19
CA HIS A 40 -4.66 -9.37 -6.74
C HIS A 40 -3.29 -9.97 -6.60
N MET A 41 -2.27 -9.24 -7.04
CA MET A 41 -0.88 -9.62 -6.91
C MET A 41 -0.14 -8.49 -6.22
N ASP A 42 0.67 -8.81 -5.22
CA ASP A 42 1.50 -7.84 -4.51
C ASP A 42 2.79 -8.48 -4.02
N TRP A 43 3.84 -7.68 -3.85
CA TRP A 43 5.14 -8.13 -3.35
C TRP A 43 5.37 -7.61 -1.94
N VAL A 44 5.67 -8.53 -1.03
CA VAL A 44 6.25 -8.20 0.27
C VAL A 44 7.77 -8.30 0.14
N THR A 45 8.45 -7.17 0.27
CA THR A 45 9.92 -7.06 0.16
C THR A 45 10.55 -6.61 1.47
N GLY A 46 11.88 -6.70 1.58
CA GLY A 46 12.61 -6.28 2.78
C GLY A 46 12.51 -7.27 3.94
N LEU A 47 12.18 -8.53 3.65
CA LEU A 47 12.18 -9.59 4.64
C LEU A 47 13.63 -9.98 4.98
N PRO A 48 13.92 -10.35 6.24
CA PRO A 48 15.18 -10.99 6.56
C PRO A 48 15.40 -12.24 5.68
N PRO A 49 16.61 -12.46 5.14
CA PRO A 49 16.89 -13.64 4.32
C PRO A 49 16.56 -14.93 5.08
N GLY A 50 15.78 -15.81 4.46
CA GLY A 50 15.29 -17.03 5.11
C GLY A 50 15.24 -18.27 4.20
N GLY A 51 15.27 -19.44 4.85
CA GLY A 51 15.26 -20.75 4.19
C GLY A 51 16.56 -21.08 3.44
N ASP A 52 16.58 -22.23 2.77
CA ASP A 52 17.78 -22.78 2.13
C ASP A 52 18.33 -21.90 0.99
N ARG A 53 17.46 -21.07 0.38
CA ARG A 53 17.79 -20.17 -0.73
C ARG A 53 17.86 -18.70 -0.34
N SER A 54 17.79 -18.39 0.96
CA SER A 54 17.93 -17.01 1.49
C SER A 54 16.99 -16.01 0.81
N TYR A 55 15.72 -16.40 0.61
CA TYR A 55 14.70 -15.53 0.04
C TYR A 55 14.46 -14.32 0.93
N ASN A 56 14.31 -13.15 0.32
CA ASN A 56 14.16 -11.86 1.00
C ASN A 56 12.89 -11.10 0.57
N ALA A 57 12.07 -11.72 -0.27
CA ALA A 57 10.78 -11.23 -0.72
C ALA A 57 9.78 -12.39 -0.88
N CYS A 58 8.50 -12.04 -1.01
CA CYS A 58 7.42 -12.98 -1.27
C CYS A 58 6.39 -12.33 -2.20
N LEU A 59 6.09 -13.00 -3.30
CA LEU A 59 4.96 -12.66 -4.17
C LEU A 59 3.70 -13.30 -3.60
N ILE A 60 2.69 -12.47 -3.37
CA ILE A 60 1.38 -12.88 -2.87
C ILE A 60 0.39 -12.78 -4.00
N ILE A 61 -0.28 -13.88 -4.30
CA ILE A 61 -1.33 -13.96 -5.32
C ILE A 61 -2.63 -14.32 -4.62
N VAL A 62 -3.62 -13.43 -4.66
CA VAL A 62 -4.89 -13.62 -3.96
C VAL A 62 -6.04 -13.70 -4.96
N ASP A 63 -6.70 -14.85 -5.01
CA ASP A 63 -7.97 -14.98 -5.72
C ASP A 63 -9.07 -14.23 -4.98
N ARG A 64 -9.76 -13.30 -5.66
CA ARG A 64 -10.81 -12.49 -5.03
C ARG A 64 -12.07 -13.24 -4.71
N PHE A 65 -12.33 -14.33 -5.42
CA PHE A 65 -13.52 -15.13 -5.20
C PHE A 65 -13.38 -15.91 -3.88
N SER A 66 -12.34 -16.73 -3.77
CA SER A 66 -12.07 -17.55 -2.59
C SER A 66 -11.44 -16.77 -1.41
N LYS A 67 -10.82 -15.62 -1.68
CA LYS A 67 -9.97 -14.87 -0.73
C LYS A 67 -8.76 -15.66 -0.24
N THR A 68 -8.35 -16.67 -1.00
CA THR A 68 -7.22 -17.54 -0.64
C THR A 68 -5.94 -16.99 -1.25
N PRO A 69 -4.90 -16.74 -0.45
CA PRO A 69 -3.58 -16.35 -0.94
C PRO A 69 -2.72 -17.57 -1.31
N ILE A 70 -1.93 -17.42 -2.36
CA ILE A 70 -0.75 -18.24 -2.67
C ILE A 70 0.47 -17.37 -2.37
N PHE A 71 1.42 -17.93 -1.62
CA PHE A 71 2.69 -17.29 -1.28
C PHE A 71 3.82 -17.95 -2.06
N LEU A 72 4.52 -17.16 -2.87
CA LEU A 72 5.65 -17.61 -3.68
C LEU A 72 6.91 -16.90 -3.17
N PRO A 73 7.87 -17.62 -2.56
CA PRO A 73 9.10 -17.02 -2.09
C PRO A 73 9.97 -16.60 -3.27
N CYS A 74 10.50 -15.38 -3.21
CA CYS A 74 11.30 -14.79 -4.29
C CYS A 74 12.37 -13.84 -3.73
N HIS A 75 13.18 -13.28 -4.62
CA HIS A 75 14.15 -12.27 -4.28
C HIS A 75 13.65 -10.90 -4.74
N LYS A 76 13.94 -9.86 -3.96
CA LYS A 76 13.54 -8.48 -4.26
C LYS A 76 14.09 -7.97 -5.61
N ASP A 77 15.18 -8.57 -6.08
CA ASP A 77 15.92 -8.17 -7.28
C ASP A 77 15.60 -9.07 -8.50
N ASP A 78 14.67 -10.03 -8.34
CA ASP A 78 14.20 -10.89 -9.43
C ASP A 78 13.54 -10.06 -10.53
N THR A 79 13.86 -10.39 -11.78
CA THR A 79 13.33 -9.68 -12.94
C THR A 79 11.90 -10.10 -13.25
N ALA A 80 11.22 -9.35 -14.12
CA ALA A 80 9.91 -9.75 -14.63
C ALA A 80 9.93 -11.14 -15.31
N MET A 81 11.07 -11.52 -15.92
CA MET A 81 11.22 -12.83 -16.53
C MET A 81 11.35 -13.94 -15.48
N ASP A 82 12.11 -13.70 -14.41
CA ASP A 82 12.24 -14.64 -13.29
C ASP A 82 10.89 -14.85 -12.60
N MET A 83 10.13 -13.77 -12.40
CA MET A 83 8.78 -13.81 -11.85
C MET A 83 7.80 -14.57 -12.77
N ALA A 84 7.92 -14.40 -14.09
CA ALA A 84 7.08 -15.12 -15.05
C ALA A 84 7.36 -16.63 -15.08
N LEU A 85 8.56 -17.07 -14.68
CA LEU A 85 8.90 -18.49 -14.53
C LEU A 85 8.42 -19.08 -13.19
N LEU A 86 8.05 -18.24 -12.24
CA LEU A 86 7.59 -18.64 -10.91
C LEU A 86 6.08 -18.93 -10.85
N ILE A 87 5.30 -18.38 -11.79
CA ILE A 87 3.84 -18.48 -11.90
C ILE A 87 3.40 -19.40 -13.03
#